data_AF-A0A4V1SS48-F1
#
_entry.id   AF-A0A4V1SS48-F1
#
_cell.length_a   1.000
_cell.length_b   1.000
_cell.length_c   1.000
_cell.angle_alpha   90.00
_cell.angle_beta   90.00
_cell.angle_gamma   90.00
#
_symmetry.space_group_name_H-M   'P 1'
#
loop_
_entity.id
_entity.type
_entity.pdbx_description
1 polymer ?
#
loop_
_entity_poly.entity_id
_entity_poly.type
_entity_poly.pdbx_seq_one_letter_code
_entity_poly.pdbx_strand_id
1 'polypeptide(L)'
;MDLKPGEIALIIGGVAIPVVLLILGFIPGGLSFIGDFAMNRTTMPWLFFGGAALLFTVLAWRVYRRLRPAKKKPTAKAAPRVAPTPKFTIPQRPAEKKDDQTS
;
A
#
# COMPACT_ATOMS: atom_id res chain seq x y z
N MET A 1 -0.71 16.32 -20.43
CA MET A 1 -0.57 15.77 -19.07
C MET A 1 0.38 16.68 -18.33
N ASP A 2 -0.13 17.57 -17.48
CA ASP A 2 0.68 18.49 -16.69
C ASP A 2 1.33 17.77 -15.50
N LEU A 3 2.35 16.98 -15.82
CA LEU A 3 3.16 16.28 -14.82
C LEU A 3 4.01 17.31 -14.08
N LYS A 4 3.78 17.45 -12.77
CA LYS A 4 4.61 18.33 -11.94
C LYS A 4 6.05 17.81 -11.94
N PRO A 5 7.06 18.68 -11.93
CA PRO A 5 8.48 18.27 -11.93
C PRO A 5 8.82 17.25 -10.82
N GLY A 6 8.15 17.34 -9.67
CA GLY A 6 8.30 16.38 -8.57
C GLY A 6 7.74 14.98 -8.84
N GLU A 7 6.64 14.86 -9.60
CA GLU A 7 6.11 13.54 -10.02
C GLU A 7 7.04 12.88 -11.04
N ILE A 8 7.59 13.67 -11.97
CA ILE A 8 8.58 13.19 -12.94
C ILE A 8 9.83 12.68 -12.21
N ALA A 9 10.35 13.43 -11.24
CA ALA A 9 11.49 13.00 -10.45
C ALA A 9 11.22 11.71 -9.65
N LEU A 10 10.02 11.54 -9.10
CA LEU A 10 9.62 10.32 -8.40
C LEU A 10 9.49 9.11 -9.34
N ILE A 11 8.94 9.32 -10.54
CA ILE A 11 8.82 8.25 -11.55
C ILE A 11 10.21 7.85 -12.05
N ILE A 12 11.07 8.82 -12.37
CA ILE A 12 12.44 8.57 -12.81
C ILE A 12 13.22 7.88 -11.69
N GLY A 13 13.19 8.37 -10.46
CA GLY A 13 13.86 7.71 -9.34
C GLY A 13 13.33 6.30 -9.06
N GLY A 14 12.01 6.12 -9.10
CA GLY A 14 11.35 4.84 -8.83
C GLY A 14 11.61 3.78 -9.90
N VAL A 15 11.90 4.17 -11.14
CA VAL A 15 12.17 3.25 -12.26
C VAL A 15 13.67 3.14 -12.54
N ALA A 16 14.40 4.25 -12.60
CA ALA A 16 15.81 4.25 -12.99
C ALA A 16 16.69 3.58 -11.94
N ILE A 17 16.46 3.80 -10.64
CA ILE A 17 17.28 3.20 -9.57
C ILE A 17 17.24 1.66 -9.63
N PRO A 18 16.07 0.99 -9.63
CA PRO A 18 16.04 -0.47 -9.71
C PRO A 18 16.55 -1.01 -11.05
N VAL A 19 16.34 -0.30 -12.17
CA VAL A 19 16.87 -0.70 -13.47
C VAL A 19 18.40 -0.66 -13.48
N VAL A 20 19.01 0.41 -12.95
CA VAL A 20 20.46 0.53 -12.84
C VAL A 20 21.04 -0.55 -11.94
N LEU A 21 20.41 -0.82 -10.78
CA LEU A 21 20.84 -1.91 -9.89
C LEU A 21 20.73 -3.29 -10.55
N LEU A 22 19.68 -3.52 -11.34
CA LEU A 22 19.52 -4.75 -12.10
C LEU A 22 20.62 -4.91 -13.15
N ILE A 23 20.91 -3.84 -13.91
CA ILE A 23 22.01 -3.85 -14.89
C ILE A 23 23.35 -4.13 -14.21
N LEU A 24 23.66 -3.46 -13.09
CA LEU A 24 24.89 -3.71 -12.35
C LEU A 24 24.95 -5.12 -11.74
N GLY A 25 23.81 -5.71 -11.39
CA GLY A 25 23.73 -7.08 -10.90
C GLY A 25 24.05 -8.15 -11.95
N PHE A 26 23.77 -7.86 -13.23
CA PHE A 26 24.02 -8.78 -14.34
C PHE A 26 25.39 -8.59 -15.01
N ILE A 27 26.03 -7.44 -14.85
CA ILE A 27 27.38 -7.19 -15.40
C ILE A 27 28.43 -7.84 -14.48
N PRO A 28 29.35 -8.68 -15.02
CA PRO A 28 30.46 -9.21 -14.23
C PRO A 28 31.33 -8.06 -13.72
N GLY A 29 31.45 -7.95 -12.38
CA GLY A 29 32.15 -6.86 -11.70
C GLY A 29 31.26 -5.66 -11.31
N GLY A 30 29.99 -5.62 -11.69
CA GLY A 30 29.07 -4.54 -11.32
C GLY A 30 28.71 -4.53 -9.83
N LEU A 31 28.63 -5.70 -9.17
CA LEU A 31 28.53 -5.75 -7.71
C LEU A 31 29.79 -5.24 -7.00
N SER A 32 30.97 -5.56 -7.54
CA SER A 32 32.25 -5.05 -7.01
C SER A 32 32.33 -3.52 -7.14
N PHE A 33 31.84 -2.97 -8.25
CA PHE A 33 31.73 -1.52 -8.44
C PHE A 33 30.88 -0.84 -7.37
N ILE A 34 29.76 -1.45 -6.94
CA ILE A 34 28.93 -0.90 -5.86
C ILE A 34 29.71 -0.88 -4.54
N GLY A 35 30.46 -1.94 -4.24
CA GLY A 35 31.33 -2.02 -3.07
C GLY A 35 32.42 -0.96 -3.08
N ASP A 36 33.14 -0.82 -4.19
CA ASP A 36 34.20 0.17 -4.37
C ASP A 36 33.65 1.60 -4.32
N PHE A 37 32.47 1.83 -4.90
CA PHE A 37 31.81 3.14 -4.89
C PHE A 37 31.30 3.51 -3.48
N ALA A 38 30.82 2.53 -2.71
CA ALA A 38 30.38 2.73 -1.34
C ALA A 38 31.55 2.97 -0.37
N MET A 39 32.71 2.32 -0.60
CA MET A 39 33.91 2.46 0.23
C MET A 39 34.84 3.59 -0.21
N ASN A 40 34.58 4.24 -1.33
CA ASN A 40 35.38 5.36 -1.79
C ASN A 40 35.17 6.59 -0.89
N ARG A 41 36.28 7.10 -0.33
CA ARG A 41 36.33 8.17 0.66
C ARG A 41 35.69 9.48 0.19
N THR A 42 35.67 9.72 -1.12
CA THR A 42 35.11 10.94 -1.71
C THR A 42 33.59 10.86 -1.87
N THR A 43 33.07 9.68 -2.20
CA THR A 43 31.63 9.45 -2.47
C THR A 43 30.87 9.06 -1.20
N MET A 44 31.54 8.47 -0.22
CA MET A 44 30.95 8.01 1.05
C MET A 44 30.18 9.11 1.80
N PRO A 45 30.65 10.37 1.93
CA PRO A 45 29.86 11.44 2.54
C PRO A 45 28.59 11.74 1.76
N TRP A 46 28.66 11.75 0.42
CA TRP A 46 27.51 11.99 -0.45
C TRP A 46 26.45 10.89 -0.34
N LEU A 47 26.89 9.62 -0.30
CA LEU A 47 26.01 8.48 -0.06
C LEU A 47 25.36 8.56 1.32
N PHE A 48 26.14 8.88 2.37
CA PHE A 48 25.64 8.94 3.73
C PHE A 48 24.64 10.08 3.91
N PHE A 49 25.00 11.31 3.55
CA PHE A 49 24.12 12.47 3.69
C PHE A 49 22.93 12.40 2.71
N GLY A 50 23.14 11.94 1.48
CA GLY A 50 22.08 11.73 0.50
C GLY A 50 21.08 10.66 0.95
N GLY A 51 21.59 9.51 1.43
CA GLY A 51 20.76 8.43 1.97
C GLY A 51 20.02 8.85 3.24
N ALA A 52 20.69 9.56 4.16
CA ALA A 52 20.09 10.09 5.37
C ALA A 52 18.99 11.12 5.08
N ALA A 53 19.23 12.04 4.13
CA ALA A 53 18.22 13.02 3.70
C ALA A 53 16.98 12.34 3.10
N LEU A 54 17.18 11.29 2.31
CA LEU A 54 16.08 10.53 1.73
C LEU A 54 15.27 9.79 2.81
N LEU A 55 15.96 9.10 3.73
CA LEU A 55 15.33 8.46 4.90
C LEU A 55 14.56 9.47 5.75
N PHE A 56 15.16 10.62 6.04
CA PHE A 56 14.53 11.69 6.82
C PHE A 56 13.29 12.23 6.11
N THR A 57 13.36 12.43 4.80
CA THR A 57 12.21 12.90 3.99
C THR A 57 11.07 11.88 3.99
N VAL A 58 11.38 10.59 3.83
CA VAL A 58 10.38 9.51 3.89
C VAL A 58 9.75 9.43 5.28
N LEU A 59 10.55 9.57 6.33
CA LEU A 59 10.08 9.56 7.70
C LEU A 59 9.20 10.78 7.99
N ALA A 60 9.64 11.98 7.61
CA ALA A 60 8.89 13.22 7.73
C ALA A 60 7.56 13.14 6.96
N TRP A 61 7.56 12.59 5.75
CA TRP A 61 6.35 12.33 4.97
C TRP A 61 5.41 11.36 5.67
N ARG A 62 5.95 10.27 6.23
CA ARG A 62 5.18 9.27 6.98
C ARG A 62 4.54 9.88 8.23
N VAL A 63 5.28 10.70 8.97
CA VAL A 63 4.78 11.43 10.16
C VAL A 63 3.73 12.45 9.74
N TYR A 64 3.99 13.24 8.69
CA TYR A 64 3.04 14.21 8.15
C TYR A 64 1.71 13.55 7.74
N ARG A 65 1.77 12.42 7.03
CA ARG A 65 0.60 11.62 6.64
C ARG A 65 -0.17 11.05 7.83
N ARG A 66 0.48 10.83 8.97
CA ARG A 66 -0.15 10.38 10.22
C ARG A 66 -0.81 11.53 10.98
N LEU A 67 -0.16 12.70 11.07
CA LEU A 67 -0.67 13.88 11.76
C LEU A 67 -1.78 14.59 10.97
N ARG A 68 -1.67 14.61 9.65
CA ARG A 68 -2.71 15.07 8.73
C ARG A 68 -3.08 13.89 7.84
N PRO A 69 -3.91 12.95 8.32
CA PRO A 69 -4.48 11.95 7.43
C PRO A 69 -5.18 12.71 6.31
N ALA A 70 -4.69 12.52 5.08
CA ALA A 70 -5.31 13.11 3.90
C ALA A 70 -6.81 12.82 3.99
N LYS A 71 -7.66 13.85 3.86
CA LYS A 71 -9.11 13.67 3.77
C LYS A 71 -9.33 12.54 2.78
N LYS A 72 -9.84 11.40 3.26
CA LYS A 72 -10.12 10.26 2.40
C LYS A 72 -10.94 10.82 1.25
N LYS A 73 -10.42 10.73 0.01
CA LYS A 73 -11.25 10.95 -1.19
C LYS A 73 -12.53 10.16 -0.91
N PRO A 74 -13.72 10.77 -0.96
CA PRO A 74 -14.95 10.03 -0.72
C PRO A 74 -14.92 8.85 -1.66
N THR A 75 -14.85 7.66 -1.04
CA THR A 75 -14.91 6.38 -1.70
C THR A 75 -16.11 6.50 -2.63
N ALA A 76 -15.86 6.52 -3.94
CA ALA A 76 -16.90 6.52 -4.93
C ALA A 76 -17.85 5.37 -4.56
N LYS A 77 -19.05 5.74 -4.13
CA LYS A 77 -20.21 4.90 -3.83
C LYS A 77 -19.84 3.49 -3.37
N ALA A 78 -19.82 3.32 -2.04
CA ALA A 78 -20.05 2.01 -1.45
C ALA A 78 -21.19 1.33 -2.22
N ALA A 79 -20.87 0.27 -2.97
CA ALA A 79 -21.89 -0.61 -3.51
C ALA A 79 -22.76 -1.02 -2.30
N PRO A 80 -24.10 -0.90 -2.39
CA PRO A 80 -24.97 -1.21 -1.27
C PRO A 80 -24.68 -2.63 -0.83
N ARG A 81 -24.20 -2.78 0.40
CA ARG A 81 -23.98 -4.08 1.04
C ARG A 81 -25.36 -4.71 1.18
N VAL A 82 -25.74 -5.56 0.22
CA VAL A 82 -26.91 -6.42 0.33
C VAL A 82 -26.59 -7.38 1.48
N ALA A 83 -27.14 -7.09 2.66
CA ALA A 83 -27.07 -8.01 3.78
C ALA A 83 -27.78 -9.30 3.36
N PRO A 84 -27.15 -10.48 3.50
CA PRO A 84 -27.86 -11.73 3.26
C PRO A 84 -28.99 -11.82 4.27
N THR A 85 -30.21 -11.92 3.76
CA THR A 85 -31.45 -12.07 4.52
C THR A 85 -31.30 -13.24 5.50
N PRO A 86 -31.48 -13.05 6.82
CA PRO A 86 -31.47 -14.17 7.74
C PRO A 86 -32.67 -15.07 7.42
N LYS A 87 -32.41 -16.34 7.07
CA LYS A 87 -33.45 -17.35 6.91
C LYS A 87 -34.08 -17.60 8.27
N PHE A 88 -35.24 -17.01 8.51
CA PHE A 88 -36.09 -17.33 9.64
C PHE A 88 -36.69 -18.73 9.42
N THR A 89 -36.18 -19.74 10.12
CA THR A 89 -36.87 -21.02 10.30
C THR A 89 -37.83 -20.86 11.48
N ILE A 90 -39.13 -20.81 11.20
CA ILE A 90 -40.17 -20.85 12.23
C ILE A 90 -40.17 -22.26 12.84
N PRO A 91 -40.11 -22.42 14.18
CA PRO A 91 -40.24 -23.72 14.81
C PRO A 91 -41.66 -24.27 14.61
N GLN A 92 -41.76 -25.51 14.15
CA GLN A 92 -43.01 -26.27 14.12
C GLN A 92 -43.56 -26.37 15.56
N ARG A 93 -44.80 -25.92 15.78
CA ARG A 93 -45.59 -26.29 16.97
C ARG A 93 -46.62 -27.35 16.53
N PRO A 94 -46.73 -28.48 17.26
CA PRO A 94 -47.61 -29.59 16.88
C PRO A 94 -49.08 -29.18 16.91
N ALA A 95 -49.86 -29.74 15.98
CA ALA A 95 -51.31 -29.57 15.90
C ALA A 95 -51.97 -30.18 17.14
N GLU A 96 -52.45 -29.32 18.04
CA GLU A 96 -53.30 -29.71 19.15
C GLU A 96 -54.72 -29.93 18.64
N LYS A 97 -55.21 -31.12 18.94
CA LYS A 97 -56.45 -31.77 18.51
C LYS A 97 -57.67 -31.05 19.07
N LYS A 98 -58.66 -30.75 18.22
CA LYS A 98 -60.03 -30.49 18.68
C LYS A 98 -60.99 -31.23 17.75
N ASP A 99 -61.14 -32.52 18.05
CA ASP A 99 -62.15 -33.36 17.44
C ASP A 99 -63.52 -32.94 17.98
N ASP A 100 -64.45 -32.80 17.04
CA ASP A 100 -65.88 -32.67 17.24
C ASP A 100 -66.44 -33.80 18.12
N GLN A 101 -67.28 -33.43 19.09
CA GLN A 101 -68.42 -34.27 19.49
C GLN A 101 -69.67 -33.41 19.52
N THR A 102 -70.49 -33.62 18.49
CA THR A 102 -71.92 -33.36 18.45
C THR A 102 -72.67 -34.47 19.20
N SER A 103 -73.77 -34.05 19.84
CA SER A 103 -74.91 -34.83 20.36
C SER A 103 -74.74 -35.62 21.66
#